data_AF-A0A832I0E2-F1
#
_entry.id   AF-A0A832I0E2-F1
#
_cell.length_a   1.000
_cell.length_b   1.000
_cell.length_c   1.000
_cell.angle_alpha   90.00
_cell.angle_beta   90.00
_cell.angle_gamma   90.00
#
_symmetry.space_group_name_H-M   'P 1'
#
loop_
_entity.id
_entity.type
_entity.pdbx_description
1 polymer ?
#
loop_
_entity_poly.entity_id
_entity_poly.type
_entity_poly.pdbx_seq_one_letter_code
_entity_poly.pdbx_strand_id
1 'polypeptide(L)'
;MELTIWTIGHGKRSINVFIELLKEFGIQVLVDVRSFPTSKVEHFKRENMEKWLPESGIEYFWLGRELGGYRKGGYKAYMRTKMFREGN
;
A
#
# COMPACT_ATOMS: atom_id res chain seq x y z
N MET A 1 -15.55 2.06 -18.41
CA MET A 1 -14.67 2.97 -17.64
C MET A 1 -13.33 2.30 -17.50
N GLU A 2 -12.26 3.02 -17.81
CA GLU A 2 -10.89 2.54 -17.61
C GLU A 2 -10.46 2.87 -16.18
N LEU A 3 -9.91 1.90 -15.46
CA LEU A 3 -9.40 2.09 -14.11
C LEU A 3 -7.89 2.32 -14.19
N THR A 4 -7.45 3.52 -13.82
CA THR A 4 -6.01 3.84 -13.75
C THR A 4 -5.48 3.51 -12.36
N ILE A 5 -4.45 2.67 -12.29
CA ILE A 5 -3.76 2.34 -11.04
C ILE A 5 -2.34 2.91 -11.10
N TRP A 6 -1.98 3.65 -10.05
CA TRP A 6 -0.63 4.18 -9.86
C TRP A 6 0.11 3.40 -8.77
N THR A 7 1.42 3.28 -8.92
CA THR A 7 2.29 2.71 -7.89
C THR A 7 3.18 3.78 -7.28
N ILE A 8 3.34 3.76 -5.97
CA ILE A 8 4.22 4.70 -5.26
C ILE A 8 5.03 3.99 -4.19
N GLY A 9 6.32 4.34 -4.10
CA GLY A 9 7.19 3.98 -2.99
C GLY A 9 7.49 5.20 -2.12
N HIS A 10 7.67 5.00 -0.82
CA HIS A 10 7.75 6.11 0.15
C HIS A 10 9.18 6.59 0.51
N GLY A 11 10.21 5.74 0.41
CA GLY A 11 11.61 6.15 0.58
C GLY A 11 11.87 6.90 1.90
N LYS A 12 12.63 7.99 1.86
CA LYS A 12 12.85 8.90 3.00
C LYS A 12 12.13 10.25 2.86
N ARG A 13 11.08 10.31 2.03
CA ARG A 13 10.35 11.57 1.79
C ARG A 13 9.69 12.05 3.07
N SER A 14 9.57 13.37 3.23
CA SER A 14 8.72 13.95 4.28
C SER A 14 7.25 13.71 3.95
N ILE A 15 6.38 13.87 4.96
CA ILE A 15 4.92 13.78 4.80
C ILE A 15 4.44 14.76 3.72
N ASN A 16 4.86 16.03 3.79
CA ASN A 16 4.40 17.08 2.88
C ASN A 16 4.75 16.77 1.41
N VAL A 17 6.00 16.38 1.13
CA VAL A 17 6.44 16.03 -0.23
C VAL A 17 5.65 14.83 -0.77
N PHE A 18 5.32 13.88 0.10
CA PHE A 18 4.53 12.72 -0.30
C PHE A 18 3.07 13.09 -0.61
N ILE A 19 2.44 13.95 0.21
CA ILE A 19 1.08 14.45 -0.03
C ILE A 19 1.02 15.27 -1.33
N GLU A 20 1.98 16.18 -1.54
CA GLU A 20 2.04 17.01 -2.74
C GLU A 20 2.08 16.14 -4.00
N LEU A 21 2.91 15.09 -4.00
CA LEU A 21 3.00 14.15 -5.11
C LEU A 21 1.68 13.41 -5.34
N LEU A 22 0.99 12.96 -4.28
CA LEU A 22 -0.31 12.31 -4.43
C LEU A 22 -1.36 13.26 -5.01
N LYS A 23 -1.37 14.52 -4.56
CA LYS A 23 -2.30 15.55 -5.03
C LYS A 23 -2.03 15.98 -6.47
N GLU A 24 -0.76 16.05 -6.88
CA GLU A 24 -0.36 16.35 -8.26
C GLU A 24 -0.98 15.36 -9.26
N PHE A 25 -1.08 14.08 -8.87
CA PHE A 25 -1.69 13.03 -9.67
C PHE A 25 -3.20 12.83 -9.38
N GLY A 26 -3.81 13.70 -8.58
CA GLY A 26 -5.23 13.62 -8.24
C GLY A 26 -5.61 12.36 -7.44
N ILE A 27 -4.66 11.77 -6.70
CA ILE A 27 -4.91 10.55 -5.92
C ILE A 27 -5.75 10.86 -4.69
N GLN A 28 -6.91 10.20 -4.60
CA GLN A 28 -7.83 10.31 -3.47
C GLN A 28 -7.74 9.12 -2.51
N VAL A 29 -7.23 7.98 -2.99
CA VAL A 29 -7.17 6.72 -2.25
C VAL A 29 -5.79 6.11 -2.37
N LEU A 30 -5.17 5.80 -1.23
CA LEU A 30 -3.93 5.03 -1.14
C LEU A 30 -4.20 3.64 -0.57
N VAL A 31 -3.86 2.62 -1.34
CA VAL A 31 -3.93 1.22 -0.91
C VAL A 31 -2.54 0.71 -0.57
N ASP A 32 -2.33 0.33 0.68
CA ASP A 32 -1.09 -0.27 1.16
C ASP A 32 -1.14 -1.79 1.07
N VAL A 33 -0.39 -2.33 0.10
CA VAL A 33 -0.29 -3.77 -0.16
C VAL A 33 0.87 -4.43 0.61
N ARG A 34 1.58 -3.70 1.49
CA ARG A 34 2.67 -4.29 2.28
C ARG A 34 2.12 -5.33 3.25
N SER A 35 2.59 -6.57 3.17
CA SER A 35 2.23 -7.64 4.12
C SER A 35 2.51 -7.25 5.58
N PHE A 36 3.60 -6.53 5.80
CA PHE A 36 3.95 -5.94 7.09
C PHE A 36 4.17 -4.44 6.86
N PRO A 37 3.18 -3.59 7.15
CA PRO A 37 3.24 -2.16 6.83
C PRO A 37 4.05 -1.37 7.89
N THR A 38 5.27 -1.86 8.17
CA THR A 38 6.26 -1.21 9.03
C THR A 38 7.26 -0.42 8.18
N SER A 39 8.00 0.50 8.82
CA SER A 39 9.02 1.33 8.16
C SER A 39 10.07 1.78 9.17
N LYS A 40 11.29 2.07 8.67
CA LYS A 40 12.33 2.78 9.44
C LYS A 40 12.03 4.28 9.57
N VAL A 41 11.17 4.80 8.70
CA VAL A 41 10.70 6.18 8.72
C VAL A 41 9.35 6.17 9.42
N GLU A 42 9.29 6.77 10.61
CA GLU A 42 8.16 6.65 11.54
C GLU A 42 6.81 6.97 10.88
N HIS A 43 6.72 8.06 10.11
CA HIS A 43 5.46 8.46 9.48
C HIS A 43 4.95 7.51 8.40
N PHE A 44 5.76 6.56 7.91
CA PHE A 44 5.33 5.51 6.96
C PHE A 44 5.00 4.17 7.62
N LYS A 45 4.95 4.12 8.95
CA LYS A 45 4.29 3.02 9.67
C LYS A 45 2.78 3.17 9.54
N ARG A 46 2.08 2.04 9.44
CA ARG A 46 0.62 1.99 9.23
C ARG A 46 -0.15 2.87 10.22
N GLU A 47 0.14 2.76 11.50
CA GLU A 47 -0.54 3.47 12.58
C GLU A 47 -0.43 5.00 12.47
N ASN A 48 0.59 5.49 11.76
CA ASN A 48 0.76 6.91 11.48
C ASN A 48 0.06 7.27 10.16
N MET A 49 0.22 6.44 9.11
CA MET A 49 -0.45 6.64 7.82
C MET A 49 -1.97 6.64 7.94
N GLU A 50 -2.55 5.81 8.80
CA GLU A 50 -3.98 5.79 9.12
C GLU A 50 -4.51 7.12 9.69
N LYS A 51 -3.61 8.01 10.15
CA LYS A 51 -3.97 9.33 10.71
C LYS A 51 -3.73 10.45 9.72
N TRP A 52 -2.49 10.63 9.28
CA TRP A 52 -2.12 11.83 8.53
C TRP A 52 -2.60 11.84 7.07
N LEU A 53 -2.84 10.67 6.46
CA LEU A 53 -3.40 10.61 5.10
C LEU A 53 -4.85 11.13 5.09
N PRO A 54 -5.76 10.62 5.94
CA PRO A 54 -7.12 11.16 6.04
C PRO A 54 -7.17 12.64 6.41
N GLU A 55 -6.33 13.10 7.33
CA GLU A 55 -6.19 14.54 7.68
C GLU A 55 -5.83 15.41 6.47
N SER A 56 -5.17 14.82 5.46
CA SER A 56 -4.76 15.48 4.23
C SER A 56 -5.78 15.34 3.08
N GLY A 57 -6.93 14.70 3.34
CA GLY A 57 -7.99 14.42 2.37
C GLY A 57 -7.75 13.19 1.49
N ILE A 58 -6.88 12.26 1.92
CA ILE A 58 -6.55 11.04 1.18
C ILE A 58 -6.96 9.83 2.02
N GLU A 59 -7.83 8.98 1.50
CA GLU A 59 -8.24 7.75 2.18
C GLU A 59 -7.10 6.73 2.18
N TYR A 60 -6.97 5.98 3.27
CA TYR A 60 -5.95 4.95 3.42
C TYR A 60 -6.59 3.59 3.71
N PHE A 61 -6.27 2.60 2.89
CA PHE A 61 -6.69 1.22 3.11
C PHE A 61 -5.46 0.30 3.16
N TRP A 62 -5.39 -0.56 4.17
CA TRP A 62 -4.40 -1.62 4.21
C TRP A 62 -4.99 -2.93 3.67
N LEU A 63 -4.49 -3.38 2.52
CA LEU A 63 -4.85 -4.66 1.89
C LEU A 63 -3.65 -5.62 1.82
N GLY A 64 -2.69 -5.47 2.74
CA GLY A 64 -1.50 -6.32 2.77
C GLY A 64 -1.77 -7.77 3.14
N ARG A 65 -2.95 -8.09 3.72
CA ARG A 65 -3.37 -9.47 3.99
C ARG A 65 -3.75 -10.19 2.69
N GLU A 66 -4.51 -9.52 1.83
CA GLU A 66 -5.02 -10.04 0.57
C GLU A 66 -3.94 -9.95 -0.53
N LEU A 67 -3.39 -8.75 -0.72
CA LEU A 67 -2.53 -8.40 -1.85
C LEU A 67 -1.04 -8.44 -1.54
N GLY A 68 -0.66 -8.72 -0.28
CA GLY A 68 0.74 -8.71 0.11
C GLY A 68 1.53 -9.93 -0.37
N GLY A 69 2.79 -9.68 -0.74
CA GLY A 69 3.67 -10.69 -1.32
C GLY A 69 4.29 -11.69 -0.33
N TYR A 70 4.11 -11.52 0.98
CA TYR A 70 4.63 -12.48 1.96
C TYR A 70 3.79 -13.76 1.95
N ARG A 71 4.34 -14.83 1.37
CA ARG A 71 3.71 -16.14 1.28
C ARG A 71 4.52 -17.17 2.08
N LYS A 72 3.85 -17.91 2.97
CA LYS A 72 4.49 -19.03 3.71
C LYS A 72 5.02 -20.06 2.70
N GLY A 73 6.29 -20.43 2.82
CA GLY A 73 6.97 -21.34 1.88
C GLY A 73 7.41 -20.70 0.56
N GLY A 74 7.29 -19.37 0.43
CA GLY A 74 7.71 -18.63 -0.77
C GLY A 74 6.74 -18.74 -1.95
N TYR A 75 7.03 -17.97 -3.00
CA TYR A 75 6.16 -17.85 -4.18
C TYR A 75 5.88 -19.20 -4.86
N LYS A 76 6.90 -20.06 -5.00
CA LYS A 76 6.74 -21.40 -5.62
C LYS A 76 5.76 -22.29 -4.87
N ALA A 77 5.73 -22.23 -3.53
CA ALA A 77 4.77 -23.00 -2.74
C ALA A 77 3.36 -22.41 -2.86
N TYR A 78 3.26 -21.09 -2.84
CA TYR A 78 1.98 -20.39 -3.01
C TYR A 78 1.33 -20.69 -4.36
N MET A 79 2.09 -20.76 -5.45
CA MET A 79 1.55 -21.09 -6.78
C MET A 79 0.82 -22.44 -6.85
N ARG A 80 1.08 -23.35 -5.92
CA ARG A 80 0.41 -24.66 -5.86
C ARG A 80 -0.92 -24.62 -5.10
N THR A 81 -1.17 -23.57 -4.34
CA THR A 81 -2.39 -23.41 -3.54
C THR A 81 -3.62 -23.25 -4.44
N LYS A 82 -4.79 -23.58 -3.90
CA LYS A 82 -6.08 -23.34 -4.56
C LYS A 82 -6.32 -21.83 -4.76
N MET A 83 -5.97 -21.04 -3.76
CA MET A 83 -6.00 -19.56 -3.78
C MET A 83 -5.33 -18.98 -5.04
N PHE A 84 -4.08 -19.34 -5.31
CA PHE A 84 -3.37 -18.84 -6.49
C PHE A 84 -4.07 -19.21 -7.80
N ARG A 85 -4.58 -20.44 -7.91
CA ARG A 85 -5.29 -20.92 -9.11
C ARG A 85 -6.63 -20.21 -9.33
N GLU A 86 -7.27 -19.79 -8.26
CA GLU A 86 -8.55 -19.06 -8.29
C GLU A 86 -8.36 -17.54 -8.38
N GLY A 87 -7.11 -17.06 -8.40
CA GLY A 87 -6.80 -15.63 -8.46
C GLY A 87 -7.05 -14.87 -7.15
N ASN A 88 -7.11 -15.56 -6.01
CA ASN A 88 -7.39 -15.00 -4.68
C ASN A 88 -6.19 -15.10 -3.72
#